data_AF-A0A087N7C7-F1
#
_entry.id   AF-A0A087N7C7-F1
#
_cell.length_a   1.000
_cell.length_b   1.000
_cell.length_c   1.000
_cell.angle_alpha   90.00
_cell.angle_beta   90.00
_cell.angle_gamma   90.00
#
_symmetry.space_group_name_H-M   'P 1'
#
loop_
_entity.id
_entity.type
_entity.pdbx_description
1 polymer ?
#
loop_
_entity_poly.entity_id
_entity_poly.type
_entity_poly.pdbx_seq_one_letter_code
_entity_poly.pdbx_strand_id
1 'polypeptide(L)'
;MGSDALDERVFTSLEQIIERGGEQWWLYVSHCLKCSQVWMIAQDDRIYDNYYLRRLLASEKQAIIDKGQWPDEFMTYEQVLRLGITMSKPWTYLDPRSPALVSTAEDLRRERPDISLDEIAYLLAISVPDAARLLQPPTLIDRFRAWVMRG
;
A
#
# COMPACT_ATOMS: atom_id res chain seq x y z
N MET A 1 -17.47 4.44 11.80
CA MET A 1 -18.15 5.72 11.51
C MET A 1 -17.29 6.43 10.46
N GLY A 2 -17.34 5.95 9.22
CA GLY A 2 -16.56 6.47 8.09
C GLY A 2 -17.30 7.62 7.43
N SER A 3 -16.56 8.63 6.99
CA SER A 3 -17.10 9.77 6.25
C SER A 3 -17.94 9.30 5.07
N ASP A 4 -19.02 10.04 4.85
CA ASP A 4 -20.00 9.93 3.77
C ASP A 4 -19.46 9.34 2.47
N ALA A 5 -20.34 8.62 1.74
CA ALA A 5 -20.21 7.94 0.45
C ALA A 5 -19.53 8.69 -0.73
N LEU A 6 -18.69 9.69 -0.47
CA LEU A 6 -17.87 10.44 -1.41
C LEU A 6 -16.78 9.57 -2.02
N ASP A 7 -16.11 8.73 -1.23
CA ASP A 7 -15.10 7.80 -1.76
C ASP A 7 -15.77 6.80 -2.72
N GLU A 8 -16.89 6.21 -2.30
CA GLU A 8 -17.72 5.35 -3.15
C GLU A 8 -18.15 6.06 -4.44
N ARG A 9 -18.53 7.34 -4.38
CA ARG A 9 -18.91 8.12 -5.56
C ARG A 9 -17.76 8.36 -6.53
N VAL A 10 -16.54 8.57 -6.01
CA VAL A 10 -15.33 8.71 -6.83
C VAL A 10 -15.04 7.38 -7.51
N PHE A 11 -14.94 6.29 -6.75
CA PHE A 11 -14.63 4.97 -7.30
C PHE A 11 -15.72 4.43 -8.22
N THR A 12 -16.99 4.71 -7.97
CA THR A 12 -18.10 4.39 -8.89
C THR A 12 -17.94 5.08 -10.25
N SER A 13 -17.25 6.24 -10.29
CA SER A 13 -16.98 6.94 -11.53
C SER A 13 -15.72 6.46 -12.25
N LEU A 14 -14.94 5.55 -11.66
CA LEU A 14 -13.69 5.04 -12.19
C LEU A 14 -13.89 3.62 -12.73
N GLU A 15 -13.57 3.42 -13.99
CA GLU A 15 -13.53 2.12 -14.64
C GLU A 15 -12.07 1.66 -14.75
N GLN A 16 -11.73 0.51 -14.18
CA GLN A 16 -10.39 -0.06 -14.29
C GLN A 16 -10.14 -0.53 -15.73
N ILE A 17 -9.06 -0.03 -16.34
CA ILE A 17 -8.68 -0.37 -17.72
C ILE A 17 -7.62 -1.47 -17.73
N ILE A 18 -6.61 -1.33 -16.89
CA ILE A 18 -5.48 -2.25 -16.84
C ILE A 18 -5.00 -2.37 -15.39
N GLU A 19 -4.86 -3.60 -14.93
CA GLU A 19 -4.12 -3.92 -13.73
C GLU A 19 -2.70 -4.31 -14.11
N ARG A 20 -1.73 -3.96 -13.26
CA ARG A 20 -0.39 -4.50 -13.42
C ARG A 20 -0.31 -5.92 -12.89
N GLY A 21 -0.94 -6.15 -11.74
CA GLY A 21 -1.04 -7.47 -11.12
C GLY A 21 0.30 -8.06 -10.68
N GLY A 22 0.28 -9.34 -10.29
CA GLY A 22 1.46 -10.08 -9.86
C GLY A 22 2.08 -9.51 -8.58
N GLU A 23 3.39 -9.29 -8.60
CA GLU A 23 4.10 -8.71 -7.44
C GLU A 23 3.72 -7.25 -7.17
N GLN A 24 3.14 -6.55 -8.15
CA GLN A 24 2.71 -5.15 -8.03
C GLN A 24 1.18 -5.06 -7.95
N TRP A 25 0.59 -5.88 -7.08
CA TRP A 25 -0.85 -6.02 -6.87
C TRP A 25 -1.55 -4.70 -6.50
N TRP A 26 -0.82 -3.73 -5.95
CA TRP A 26 -1.34 -2.42 -5.56
C TRP A 26 -1.55 -1.45 -6.73
N LEU A 27 -1.04 -1.74 -7.94
CA LEU A 27 -0.95 -0.76 -9.03
C LEU A 27 -1.89 -1.09 -10.20
N TYR A 28 -2.71 -0.11 -10.57
CA TYR A 28 -3.61 -0.20 -11.72
C TYR A 28 -3.88 1.16 -12.36
N VAL A 29 -4.50 1.16 -13.54
CA VAL A 29 -4.97 2.37 -14.23
C VAL A 29 -6.48 2.32 -14.37
N SER A 30 -7.11 3.43 -14.05
CA SER A 30 -8.55 3.63 -14.24
C SER A 30 -8.86 4.87 -15.08
N HIS A 31 -9.98 4.84 -15.76
CA HIS A 31 -10.53 5.96 -16.51
C HIS A 31 -11.82 6.46 -15.85
N CYS A 32 -11.93 7.77 -15.69
CA CYS A 32 -13.13 8.39 -15.15
C CYS A 32 -14.21 8.50 -16.21
N LEU A 33 -15.35 7.86 -15.98
CA LEU A 33 -16.52 7.88 -16.86
C LEU A 33 -17.18 9.25 -16.98
N LYS A 34 -16.92 10.19 -16.05
CA LYS A 34 -17.53 11.53 -16.03
C LYS A 34 -16.71 12.59 -16.76
N CYS A 35 -15.38 12.60 -16.55
CA CYS A 35 -14.51 13.64 -17.10
C CYS A 35 -13.46 13.11 -18.09
N SER A 36 -13.49 11.81 -18.37
CA SER A 36 -12.58 11.10 -19.26
C SER A 36 -11.10 11.16 -18.86
N GLN A 37 -10.79 11.66 -17.66
CA GLN A 37 -9.44 11.68 -17.12
C GLN A 37 -8.99 10.26 -16.75
N VAL A 38 -7.75 9.96 -17.11
CA VAL A 38 -7.09 8.68 -16.81
C VAL A 38 -6.18 8.87 -15.61
N TRP A 39 -6.20 7.90 -14.71
CA TRP A 39 -5.49 7.90 -13.44
C TRP A 39 -4.69 6.63 -13.28
N MET A 40 -3.43 6.76 -12.87
CA MET A 40 -2.66 5.67 -12.28
C MET A 40 -2.92 5.67 -10.78
N ILE A 41 -3.35 4.54 -10.25
CA ILE A 41 -3.82 4.42 -8.88
C ILE A 41 -2.98 3.37 -8.16
N ALA A 42 -2.43 3.76 -7.01
CA ALA A 42 -1.82 2.85 -6.07
C ALA A 42 -2.74 2.69 -4.86
N GLN A 43 -3.06 1.45 -4.53
CA GLN A 43 -3.86 1.08 -3.37
C GLN A 43 -2.96 0.52 -2.27
N ASP A 44 -2.97 1.13 -1.10
CA ASP A 44 -2.41 0.56 0.11
C ASP A 44 -3.53 0.14 1.05
N ASP A 45 -3.93 -1.13 1.00
CA ASP A 45 -4.97 -1.70 1.86
C ASP A 45 -4.40 -2.38 3.12
N ARG A 46 -3.07 -2.45 3.24
CA ARG A 46 -2.44 -3.14 4.37
C ARG A 46 -2.15 -2.17 5.49
N ILE A 47 -1.41 -1.10 5.19
CA ILE A 47 -0.77 -0.25 6.19
C ILE A 47 -1.57 1.02 6.43
N TYR A 48 -1.68 1.88 5.42
CA TYR A 48 -2.28 3.20 5.57
C TYR A 48 -3.75 3.28 5.12
N ASP A 49 -4.30 2.22 4.53
CA ASP A 49 -5.69 2.14 4.01
C ASP A 49 -6.05 3.33 3.11
N ASN A 50 -5.18 3.61 2.13
CA ASN A 50 -5.25 4.79 1.28
C ASN A 50 -5.18 4.45 -0.22
N TYR A 51 -5.76 5.33 -1.03
CA TYR A 51 -5.60 5.34 -2.48
C TYR A 51 -4.83 6.58 -2.93
N TYR A 52 -3.76 6.38 -3.68
CA TYR A 52 -2.94 7.46 -4.25
C TYR A 52 -3.21 7.55 -5.74
N LEU A 53 -3.65 8.73 -6.20
CA LEU A 53 -4.03 8.96 -7.58
C LEU A 53 -3.03 9.89 -8.27
N ARG A 54 -2.36 9.40 -9.31
CA ARG A 54 -1.56 10.22 -10.25
C ARG A 54 -2.35 10.42 -11.52
N ARG A 55 -2.53 11.67 -11.93
CA ARG A 55 -3.14 12.01 -13.22
C ARG A 55 -2.21 11.59 -14.36
N LEU A 56 -2.72 10.82 -15.32
CA LEU A 56 -1.97 10.45 -16.52
C LEU A 56 -2.29 11.37 -17.69
N LEU A 57 -1.26 11.71 -18.46
CA LEU A 57 -1.41 12.29 -19.79
C LEU A 57 -1.80 11.20 -20.81
N ALA A 58 -2.38 11.63 -21.93
CA ALA A 58 -2.75 10.70 -23.01
C ALA A 58 -1.54 9.93 -23.56
N SER A 59 -0.37 10.58 -23.65
CA SER A 59 0.89 9.95 -24.07
C SER A 59 1.39 8.90 -23.08
N GLU A 60 1.27 9.14 -21.78
CA GLU A 60 1.66 8.18 -20.74
C GLU A 60 0.73 6.97 -20.75
N LYS A 61 -0.59 7.17 -20.87
CA LYS A 61 -1.55 6.07 -21.05
C LYS A 61 -1.16 5.19 -22.24
N GLN A 62 -0.88 5.81 -23.38
CA GLN A 62 -0.53 5.06 -24.59
C GLN A 62 0.78 4.29 -24.42
N ALA A 63 1.78 4.87 -23.75
CA ALA A 63 3.03 4.17 -23.44
C ALA A 63 2.82 2.96 -22.51
N ILE A 64 1.92 3.06 -21.53
CA ILE A 64 1.55 1.92 -20.67
C ILE A 64 0.92 0.80 -21.51
N ILE A 65 -0.06 1.12 -22.35
CA ILE A 65 -0.82 0.13 -23.13
C ILE A 65 0.08 -0.54 -24.19
N ASP A 66 0.84 0.24 -24.95
CA ASP A 66 1.58 -0.27 -26.10
C ASP A 66 2.92 -0.90 -25.72
N LYS A 67 3.56 -0.37 -24.67
CA LYS A 67 4.96 -0.68 -24.34
C LYS A 67 5.13 -1.21 -22.92
N GLY A 68 4.07 -1.26 -22.11
CA GLY A 68 4.19 -1.58 -20.69
C GLY A 68 5.05 -0.58 -19.92
N GLN A 69 5.17 0.66 -20.41
CA GLN A 69 5.99 1.70 -19.79
C GLN A 69 5.17 2.50 -18.79
N TRP A 70 5.26 2.10 -17.52
CA TRP A 70 4.61 2.81 -16.42
C TRP A 70 5.50 3.95 -15.92
N PRO A 71 4.92 5.08 -15.50
CA PRO A 71 5.65 6.09 -14.74
C PRO A 71 6.30 5.48 -13.48
N ASP A 72 7.42 6.07 -13.06
CA ASP A 72 8.24 5.52 -11.96
C ASP A 72 7.57 5.64 -10.58
N GLU A 73 6.53 6.47 -10.45
CA GLU A 73 5.77 6.58 -9.22
C GLU A 73 4.99 5.30 -8.92
N PHE A 74 4.93 4.92 -7.65
CA PHE A 74 4.24 3.72 -7.18
C PHE A 74 4.81 2.38 -7.68
N MET A 75 5.96 2.37 -8.34
CA MET A 75 6.55 1.16 -8.91
C MET A 75 7.00 0.15 -7.85
N THR A 76 7.39 0.63 -6.66
CA THR A 76 7.72 -0.20 -5.51
C THR A 76 6.71 0.04 -4.39
N TYR A 77 6.43 -0.97 -3.59
CA TYR A 77 5.52 -0.78 -2.47
C TYR A 77 6.14 0.17 -1.43
N GLU A 78 7.46 0.18 -1.31
CA GLU A 78 8.19 1.17 -0.52
C GLU A 78 7.82 2.62 -0.91
N GLN A 79 7.78 2.97 -2.20
CA GLN A 79 7.40 4.31 -2.63
C GLN A 79 5.97 4.66 -2.22
N VAL A 80 5.06 3.68 -2.28
CA VAL A 80 3.66 3.85 -1.84
C VAL A 80 3.61 4.12 -0.33
N LEU A 81 4.33 3.34 0.48
CA LEU A 81 4.41 3.55 1.93
C LEU A 81 5.05 4.89 2.30
N ARG A 82 6.05 5.37 1.54
CA ARG A 82 6.64 6.71 1.74
C ARG A 82 5.62 7.83 1.53
N LEU A 83 4.67 7.66 0.61
CA LEU A 83 3.57 8.61 0.46
C LEU A 83 2.59 8.48 1.61
N GLY A 84 2.30 7.25 2.05
CA GLY A 84 1.48 6.97 3.22
C GLY A 84 1.97 7.67 4.48
N ILE A 85 3.25 7.53 4.84
CA ILE A 85 3.78 8.23 6.01
C ILE A 85 3.75 9.75 5.88
N THR A 86 3.94 10.28 4.67
CA THR A 86 3.98 11.73 4.42
C THR A 86 2.58 12.35 4.46
N MET A 87 1.56 11.63 4.03
CA MET A 87 0.20 12.15 3.84
C MET A 87 -0.78 11.72 4.92
N SER A 88 -0.48 10.65 5.68
CA SER A 88 -1.40 10.12 6.69
C SER A 88 -1.28 10.86 8.01
N LYS A 89 -2.38 10.89 8.75
CA LYS A 89 -2.36 11.28 10.16
C LYS A 89 -1.61 10.22 10.97
N PRO A 90 -0.99 10.57 12.11
CA PRO A 90 -0.41 9.58 13.01
C PRO A 90 -1.46 8.55 13.45
N TRP A 91 -1.11 7.27 13.37
CA TRP A 91 -1.92 6.14 13.82
C TRP A 91 -1.01 5.04 14.37
N THR A 92 -1.60 4.00 14.96
CA THR A 92 -0.85 2.87 15.51
C THR A 92 -1.67 1.60 15.39
N TYR A 93 -1.05 0.50 14.97
CA TYR A 93 -1.70 -0.81 15.01
C TYR A 93 -1.99 -1.23 16.45
N LEU A 94 -3.20 -1.75 16.67
CA LEU A 94 -3.57 -2.39 17.93
C LEU A 94 -2.84 -3.73 18.12
N ASP A 95 -2.61 -4.47 17.04
CA ASP A 95 -1.77 -5.67 17.02
C ASP A 95 -0.37 -5.32 16.49
N PRO A 96 0.67 -5.28 17.35
CA PRO A 96 2.04 -5.03 16.92
C PRO A 96 2.62 -6.11 15.99
N ARG A 97 1.92 -7.25 15.82
CA ARG A 97 2.28 -8.35 14.92
C ARG A 97 1.13 -8.68 13.95
N SER A 98 0.34 -7.67 13.57
CA SER A 98 -0.73 -7.87 12.60
C SER A 98 -0.22 -8.58 11.34
N PRO A 99 -1.01 -9.47 10.70
CA PRO A 99 -0.58 -10.13 9.47
C PRO A 99 -0.16 -9.16 8.37
N ALA A 100 -0.82 -7.99 8.30
CA ALA A 100 -0.49 -6.90 7.38
C ALA A 100 0.90 -6.30 7.62
N LEU A 101 1.28 -6.10 8.89
CA LEU A 101 2.63 -5.64 9.25
C LEU A 101 3.69 -6.67 8.88
N VAL A 102 3.45 -7.94 9.22
CA VAL A 102 4.41 -9.02 8.95
C VAL A 102 4.62 -9.19 7.45
N SER A 103 3.55 -9.34 6.68
CA SER A 103 3.64 -9.52 5.23
C SER A 103 4.32 -8.34 4.54
N THR A 104 4.01 -7.11 4.97
CA THR A 104 4.63 -5.91 4.40
C THR A 104 6.12 -5.82 4.75
N ALA A 105 6.51 -6.15 5.98
CA ALA A 105 7.93 -6.18 6.36
C ALA A 105 8.71 -7.25 5.56
N GLU A 106 8.10 -8.41 5.32
CA GLU A 106 8.67 -9.48 4.48
C GLU A 106 8.80 -9.05 3.02
N ASP A 107 7.75 -8.43 2.45
CA ASP A 107 7.77 -7.92 1.08
C ASP A 107 8.85 -6.84 0.89
N LEU A 108 8.96 -5.89 1.83
CA LEU A 108 10.02 -4.88 1.82
C LEU A 108 11.42 -5.50 1.85
N ARG A 109 11.62 -6.53 2.69
CA ARG A 109 12.90 -7.24 2.79
C ARG A 109 13.20 -8.06 1.52
N ARG A 110 12.18 -8.61 0.88
CA ARG A 110 12.33 -9.35 -0.38
C ARG A 110 12.72 -8.41 -1.53
N GLU A 111 12.06 -7.26 -1.64
CA GLU A 111 12.34 -6.26 -2.69
C GLU A 111 13.69 -5.56 -2.48
N ARG A 112 14.04 -5.24 -1.24
CA ARG A 112 15.30 -4.57 -0.87
C ARG A 112 15.97 -5.28 0.32
N PRO A 113 16.78 -6.33 0.09
CA PRO A 113 17.36 -7.15 1.16
C PRO A 113 18.20 -6.37 2.19
N ASP A 114 18.83 -5.28 1.76
CA ASP A 114 19.68 -4.39 2.56
C ASP A 114 18.91 -3.31 3.33
N ILE A 115 17.57 -3.25 3.23
CA ILE A 115 16.75 -2.27 3.97
C ILE A 115 17.01 -2.33 5.48
N SER A 116 17.25 -1.19 6.11
CA SER A 116 17.50 -1.18 7.56
C SER A 116 16.23 -1.43 8.38
N LEU A 117 16.39 -1.85 9.64
CA LEU A 117 15.25 -1.97 10.56
C LEU A 117 14.62 -0.60 10.86
N ASP A 118 15.44 0.45 10.92
CA ASP A 118 14.98 1.83 11.06
C ASP A 118 14.11 2.27 9.89
N GLU A 119 14.47 1.91 8.65
CA GLU A 119 13.65 2.20 7.47
C GLU A 119 12.34 1.42 7.49
N ILE A 120 12.36 0.12 7.83
CA ILE A 120 11.11 -0.66 7.96
C ILE A 120 10.21 -0.03 9.04
N ALA A 121 10.77 0.29 10.21
CA ALA A 121 10.03 0.90 11.32
C ALA A 121 9.40 2.23 10.91
N TYR A 122 10.18 3.06 10.20
CA TYR A 122 9.70 4.31 9.63
C TYR A 122 8.54 4.06 8.65
N LEU A 123 8.72 3.23 7.62
CA LEU A 123 7.71 2.96 6.58
C LEU A 123 6.41 2.34 7.12
N LEU A 124 6.49 1.63 8.26
CA LEU A 124 5.33 0.99 8.89
C LEU A 124 4.76 1.82 10.05
N ALA A 125 5.33 2.99 10.35
CA ALA A 125 4.98 3.84 11.48
C ALA A 125 4.97 3.09 12.85
N ILE A 126 5.97 2.22 13.06
CA ILE A 126 6.16 1.44 14.30
C ILE A 126 7.53 1.71 14.93
N SER A 127 7.77 1.16 16.12
CA SER A 127 9.09 1.25 16.75
C SER A 127 10.11 0.29 16.11
N VAL A 128 11.39 0.63 16.14
CA VAL A 128 12.48 -0.27 15.66
C VAL A 128 12.46 -1.64 16.35
N PRO A 129 12.23 -1.75 17.68
CA PRO A 129 12.05 -3.04 18.32
C PRO A 129 10.83 -3.84 17.84
N ASP A 130 9.73 -3.18 17.45
CA ASP A 130 8.59 -3.86 16.83
C ASP A 130 8.95 -4.37 15.44
N ALA A 131 9.59 -3.54 14.61
CA ALA A 131 10.04 -3.93 13.26
C ALA A 131 10.99 -5.14 13.30
N ALA A 132 11.94 -5.15 14.25
CA ALA A 132 12.84 -6.28 14.47
C ALA A 132 12.07 -7.57 14.83
N ARG A 133 11.01 -7.45 15.65
CA ARG A 133 10.17 -8.59 16.03
C ARG A 133 9.40 -9.14 14.84
N LEU A 134 8.87 -8.32 13.92
CA LEU A 134 8.07 -8.78 12.77
C LEU A 134 8.79 -9.86 11.97
N LEU A 135 10.09 -9.68 11.74
CA LEU A 135 10.96 -10.58 10.95
C LEU A 135 11.46 -11.82 11.72
N GLN A 136 11.02 -12.00 12.97
CA GLN A 136 11.34 -13.16 13.79
C GLN A 136 10.14 -14.11 13.91
N PRO A 137 10.38 -15.40 14.18
CA PRO A 137 9.32 -16.35 14.49
C PRO A 137 8.44 -15.88 15.67
N PRO A 138 7.12 -16.12 15.65
CA PRO A 138 6.22 -15.68 16.71
C PRO A 138 6.51 -16.43 18.02
N THR A 139 6.60 -15.67 19.12
CA THR A 139 6.79 -16.20 20.47
C THR A 139 5.49 -16.76 21.06
N LEU A 140 5.57 -17.42 22.22
CA LEU A 140 4.38 -17.90 22.94
C LEU A 140 3.44 -16.75 23.35
N ILE A 141 3.99 -15.58 23.70
CA ILE A 141 3.22 -14.39 24.05
C ILE A 141 2.46 -13.86 22.82
N ASP A 142 3.12 -13.83 21.66
CA ASP A 142 2.49 -13.40 20.41
C ASP A 142 1.32 -14.30 20.02
N ARG A 143 1.50 -15.62 20.17
CA ARG A 143 0.44 -16.60 19.91
C ARG A 143 -0.74 -16.42 20.86
N PHE A 144 -0.47 -16.13 22.13
CA PHE A 144 -1.52 -15.86 23.12
C PHE A 144 -2.28 -14.57 22.80
N ARG A 145 -1.59 -13.47 22.46
CA ARG A 145 -2.24 -12.20 22.06
C ARG A 145 -3.10 -12.36 20.81
N ALA A 146 -2.60 -13.08 19.80
CA ALA A 146 -3.36 -13.36 18.58
C ALA A 146 -4.61 -14.22 18.85
N TRP A 147 -4.60 -15.06 19.89
CA TRP A 147 -5.77 -15.82 20.32
C TRP A 147 -6.80 -14.93 21.04
N VAL A 148 -6.36 -14.06 21.95
CA VAL A 148 -7.24 -13.13 22.67
C VAL A 148 -7.93 -12.14 21.74
N MET A 149 -7.23 -11.65 20.70
CA MET A 149 -7.79 -10.69 19.74
C MET A 149 -8.77 -11.30 18.73
N ARG A 150 -8.90 -12.65 18.70
CA ARG A 150 -9.85 -13.37 17.84
C ARG A 150 -11.15 -13.79 18.57
N GLY A 151 -11.19 -13.64 19.90
CA GLY A 151 -12.37 -13.94 20.73
C GLY A 151 -13.18 -12.69 21.02
#